data_AF-A0A8S3HPN8-F1
#
_entry.id   AF-A0A8S3HPN8-F1
#
_cell.length_a   1.000
_cell.length_b   1.000
_cell.length_c   1.000
_cell.angle_alpha   90.00
_cell.angle_beta   90.00
_cell.angle_gamma   90.00
#
_symmetry.space_group_name_H-M   'P 1'
#
loop_
_entity.id
_entity.type
_entity.pdbx_description
1 polymer ?
#
loop_
_entity_poly.entity_id
_entity_poly.type
_entity_poly.pdbx_seq_one_letter_code
_entity_poly.pdbx_strand_id
1 'polypeptide(L)'
;MKSAEANPSKRIDVAYNVTTTELNKLCAAEGAMVFFTAKHSHSYISHACTINIIKKCFPDSSTTKNITCDKTKAREIACNVLAPSLTRNVQMVPIVVQFFSKAGVKHGILEFIEQMHESADDLFANIKYVLEANELKLNQLVSLGSDNTNVNVGNHHSVFALFEKLLPGLIKGTCYCRVLHNSVKHGNEHLLFDIEAALLKIYSHFCRSSVHSQELTNYFDFIELFLNILD
;
A
#
# COMPACT_ATOMS: atom_id res chain seq x y z
N MET A 1 19.00 -59.27 -0.01
CA MET A 1 19.90 -58.25 0.58
C MET A 1 19.20 -56.91 0.35
N LYS A 2 18.58 -56.27 1.36
CA LYS A 2 19.17 -55.20 2.22
C LYS A 2 20.16 -54.34 1.41
N SER A 3 20.11 -53.02 1.30
CA SER A 3 19.44 -51.92 2.02
C SER A 3 19.85 -50.65 1.23
N ALA A 4 19.08 -49.55 1.18
CA ALA A 4 19.15 -48.52 2.21
C ALA A 4 17.91 -47.61 2.16
N GLU A 5 17.15 -47.63 3.25
CA GLU A 5 16.15 -46.62 3.58
C GLU A 5 16.88 -45.36 4.06
N ALA A 6 16.63 -44.23 3.40
CA ALA A 6 16.81 -42.93 4.01
C ALA A 6 15.59 -42.67 4.88
N ASN A 7 15.80 -42.61 6.20
CA ASN A 7 14.78 -42.32 7.21
C ASN A 7 14.50 -40.80 7.25
N PRO A 8 13.34 -40.30 6.76
CA PRO A 8 12.96 -38.93 7.00
C PRO A 8 12.47 -38.80 8.44
N SER A 9 13.08 -37.88 9.16
CA SER A 9 12.84 -37.54 10.57
C SER A 9 11.37 -37.68 11.03
N LYS A 10 11.17 -38.42 12.13
CA LYS A 10 9.93 -38.59 12.93
C LYS A 10 9.34 -37.30 13.54
N ARG A 11 9.37 -36.15 12.86
CA ARG A 11 8.86 -34.87 13.39
C ARG A 11 7.84 -34.15 12.50
N ILE A 12 7.35 -34.76 11.43
CA ILE A 12 6.37 -34.11 10.52
C ILE A 12 5.00 -34.83 10.50
N ASP A 13 4.80 -35.92 11.24
CA ASP A 13 3.56 -36.72 11.18
C ASP A 13 2.48 -36.33 12.21
N VAL A 14 2.53 -35.14 12.83
CA VAL A 14 1.54 -34.75 13.86
C VAL A 14 0.50 -33.73 13.37
N ALA A 15 0.58 -33.22 12.13
CA ALA A 15 -0.24 -32.08 11.70
C ALA A 15 -1.38 -32.34 10.69
N TYR A 16 -1.50 -33.53 10.07
CA TYR A 16 -2.46 -33.71 8.97
C TYR A 16 -3.39 -34.92 9.15
N ASN A 17 -4.39 -34.76 10.03
CA ASN A 17 -5.60 -35.60 10.07
C ASN A 17 -6.87 -34.75 9.83
N VAL A 18 -6.84 -33.82 8.86
CA VAL A 18 -8.02 -33.01 8.48
C VAL A 18 -8.30 -33.21 6.99
N THR A 19 -9.54 -33.60 6.65
CA THR A 19 -9.97 -33.74 5.26
C THR A 19 -9.95 -32.38 4.56
N THR A 20 -9.60 -32.34 3.27
CA THR A 20 -9.45 -31.10 2.48
C THR A 20 -10.66 -30.16 2.58
N THR A 21 -11.86 -30.72 2.72
CA THR A 21 -13.11 -29.96 2.88
C THR A 21 -13.22 -29.24 4.23
N GLU A 22 -12.80 -29.86 5.33
CA GLU A 22 -12.82 -29.24 6.66
C GLU A 22 -11.72 -28.19 6.81
N LEU A 23 -10.55 -28.42 6.19
CA LEU A 23 -9.49 -27.43 6.10
C LEU A 23 -9.94 -26.19 5.33
N ASN A 24 -10.65 -26.35 4.21
CA ASN A 24 -11.19 -25.23 3.44
C ASN A 24 -12.19 -24.39 4.25
N LYS A 25 -13.07 -25.03 5.02
CA LYS A 25 -14.02 -24.32 5.91
C LYS A 25 -13.29 -23.51 6.98
N LEU A 26 -12.23 -24.07 7.55
CA LEU A 26 -11.39 -23.40 8.55
C LEU A 26 -10.70 -22.17 7.94
N CYS A 27 -10.02 -22.34 6.81
CA CYS A 27 -9.36 -21.24 6.11
C CYS A 27 -10.34 -20.13 5.72
N ALA A 28 -11.55 -20.49 5.26
CA ALA A 28 -12.61 -19.53 4.93
C ALA A 28 -13.08 -18.75 6.16
N ALA A 29 -13.29 -19.42 7.30
CA ALA A 29 -13.67 -18.76 8.54
C ALA A 29 -12.60 -17.79 9.04
N GLU A 30 -11.33 -18.21 9.03
CA GLU A 30 -10.21 -17.34 9.42
C GLU A 30 -10.07 -16.14 8.46
N GLY A 31 -10.11 -16.38 7.15
CA GLY A 31 -10.07 -15.32 6.14
C GLY A 31 -11.21 -14.30 6.29
N ALA A 32 -12.43 -14.76 6.56
CA ALA A 32 -13.60 -13.89 6.76
C ALA A 32 -13.46 -13.01 8.02
N MET A 33 -12.98 -13.56 9.13
CA MET A 33 -12.76 -12.77 10.35
C MET A 33 -11.65 -11.73 10.17
N VAL A 34 -10.58 -12.07 9.47
CA VAL A 34 -9.49 -11.14 9.17
C VAL A 34 -9.98 -10.03 8.25
N PHE A 35 -10.77 -10.36 7.23
CA PHE A 35 -11.38 -9.37 6.36
C PHE A 35 -12.30 -8.41 7.13
N PHE A 36 -13.16 -8.93 8.01
CA PHE A 36 -14.02 -8.11 8.86
C PHE A 36 -13.20 -7.17 9.76
N THR A 37 -12.13 -7.69 10.37
CA THR A 37 -11.21 -6.91 11.21
C THR A 37 -10.58 -5.76 10.43
N ALA A 38 -10.08 -6.03 9.22
CA ALA A 38 -9.49 -5.01 8.35
C ALA A 38 -10.54 -3.99 7.86
N LYS A 39 -11.71 -4.46 7.43
CA LYS A 39 -12.81 -3.62 6.91
C LYS A 39 -13.31 -2.61 7.93
N HIS A 40 -13.33 -2.98 9.21
CA HIS A 40 -13.82 -2.15 10.29
C HIS A 40 -12.68 -1.52 11.12
N SER A 41 -11.44 -1.54 10.61
CA SER A 41 -10.27 -0.96 11.27
C SER A 41 -10.07 -1.42 12.71
N HIS A 42 -10.42 -2.68 13.00
CA HIS A 42 -10.21 -3.28 14.30
C HIS A 42 -8.74 -3.71 14.48
N SER A 43 -8.27 -3.68 15.72
CA SER A 43 -6.89 -4.07 16.03
C SER A 43 -6.68 -5.58 15.87
N TYR A 44 -5.55 -5.98 15.27
CA TYR A 44 -5.13 -7.39 15.29
C TYR A 44 -4.85 -7.90 16.71
N ILE A 45 -4.59 -6.99 17.66
CA ILE A 45 -4.46 -7.33 19.08
C ILE A 45 -5.83 -7.77 19.64
N SER A 46 -6.90 -7.03 19.33
CA SER A 46 -8.26 -7.43 19.74
C SER A 46 -8.70 -8.73 19.07
N HIS A 47 -8.21 -9.02 17.86
CA HIS A 47 -8.51 -10.26 17.13
C HIS A 47 -8.14 -11.53 17.92
N ALA A 48 -7.00 -11.51 18.62
CA ALA A 48 -6.57 -12.63 19.47
C ALA A 48 -7.54 -12.87 20.64
N CYS A 49 -8.04 -11.80 21.28
CA CYS A 49 -9.04 -11.89 22.34
C CYS A 49 -10.40 -12.34 21.79
N THR A 50 -10.79 -11.86 20.61
CA THR A 50 -12.05 -12.22 19.93
C THR A 50 -12.12 -13.72 19.65
N ILE A 51 -11.02 -14.34 19.21
CA ILE A 51 -11.00 -15.80 18.97
C ILE A 51 -11.25 -16.59 20.25
N ASN A 52 -10.66 -16.16 21.38
CA ASN A 52 -10.89 -16.81 22.66
C ASN A 52 -12.36 -16.71 23.09
N ILE A 53 -13.02 -15.58 22.80
CA ILE A 53 -14.45 -15.40 23.05
C ILE A 53 -15.28 -16.30 22.13
N ILE A 54 -14.97 -16.33 20.83
CA ILE A 54 -15.69 -17.16 19.85
C ILE A 54 -15.64 -18.64 20.24
N LYS A 55 -14.47 -19.14 20.66
CA LYS A 55 -14.32 -20.53 21.15
C LYS A 55 -15.18 -20.84 22.38
N LYS A 56 -15.41 -19.84 23.25
CA LYS A 56 -16.26 -19.97 24.44
C LYS A 56 -17.74 -19.85 24.13
N CYS A 57 -18.12 -18.98 23.21
CA CYS A 57 -19.52 -18.80 22.80
C CYS A 57 -20.04 -19.98 21.98
N PHE A 58 -19.17 -20.66 21.24
CA PHE A 58 -19.54 -21.74 20.34
C PHE A 58 -18.74 -23.04 20.62
N PRO A 59 -18.81 -23.58 21.85
CA PRO A 59 -17.96 -24.69 22.28
C PRO A 59 -18.23 -25.99 21.53
N ASP A 60 -19.36 -26.12 20.81
CA ASP A 60 -19.70 -27.33 20.07
C ASP A 60 -19.26 -27.29 18.60
N SER A 61 -18.81 -26.14 18.10
CA SER A 61 -18.40 -26.01 16.70
C SER A 61 -16.99 -26.55 16.47
N SER A 62 -16.87 -27.59 15.64
CA SER A 62 -15.58 -28.16 15.20
C SER A 62 -14.67 -27.12 14.55
N THR A 63 -15.24 -26.22 13.73
CA THR A 63 -14.49 -25.13 13.09
C THR A 63 -13.91 -24.18 14.13
N THR A 64 -14.72 -23.70 15.09
CA THR A 64 -14.24 -22.71 16.07
C THR A 64 -13.16 -23.28 16.99
N LYS A 65 -13.26 -24.55 17.41
CA LYS A 65 -12.21 -25.24 18.20
C LYS A 65 -10.85 -25.16 17.50
N ASN A 66 -10.85 -25.33 16.18
CA ASN A 66 -9.66 -25.43 15.35
C ASN A 66 -9.14 -24.08 14.82
N ILE A 67 -9.84 -22.96 15.07
CA ILE A 67 -9.34 -21.62 14.71
C ILE A 67 -8.05 -21.32 15.48
N THR A 68 -7.01 -20.93 14.75
CA THR A 68 -5.68 -20.58 15.29
C THR A 68 -5.21 -19.21 14.82
N CYS A 69 -6.09 -18.44 14.20
CA CYS A 69 -5.83 -17.13 13.57
C CYS A 69 -5.49 -16.01 14.57
N ASP A 70 -4.42 -16.16 15.36
CA ASP A 70 -3.95 -15.11 16.25
C ASP A 70 -3.48 -13.85 15.49
N LYS A 71 -3.00 -12.83 16.22
CA LYS A 71 -2.55 -11.56 15.64
C LYS A 71 -1.52 -11.72 14.51
N THR A 72 -0.63 -12.71 14.61
CA THR A 72 0.45 -12.93 13.63
C THR A 72 -0.14 -13.54 12.36
N LYS A 73 -0.94 -14.60 12.51
CA LYS A 73 -1.59 -15.27 11.38
C LYS A 73 -2.63 -14.36 10.71
N ALA A 74 -3.38 -13.59 11.48
CA ALA A 74 -4.32 -12.58 10.97
C ALA A 74 -3.62 -11.52 10.12
N ARG A 75 -2.47 -11.02 10.56
CA ARG A 75 -1.64 -10.10 9.78
C ARG A 75 -1.15 -10.74 8.49
N GLU A 76 -0.62 -11.95 8.53
CA GLU A 76 -0.12 -12.62 7.32
C GLU A 76 -1.24 -12.89 6.30
N ILE A 77 -2.43 -13.29 6.76
CA ILE A 77 -3.62 -13.41 5.90
C ILE A 77 -4.00 -12.05 5.32
N ALA A 78 -4.01 -10.99 6.13
CA ALA A 78 -4.35 -9.65 5.64
C ALA A 78 -3.34 -9.14 4.60
N CYS A 79 -2.05 -9.23 4.87
CA CYS A 79 -1.00 -8.66 4.04
C CYS A 79 -0.69 -9.50 2.79
N ASN A 80 -0.75 -10.83 2.88
CA ASN A 80 -0.25 -11.70 1.81
C ASN A 80 -1.36 -12.46 1.07
N VAL A 81 -2.58 -12.50 1.60
CA VAL A 81 -3.71 -13.17 0.94
C VAL A 81 -4.77 -12.15 0.52
N LEU A 82 -5.29 -11.38 1.49
CA LEU A 82 -6.36 -10.42 1.23
C LEU A 82 -5.85 -9.20 0.46
N ALA A 83 -4.77 -8.55 0.92
CA ALA A 83 -4.28 -7.33 0.28
C ALA A 83 -3.95 -7.55 -1.21
N PRO A 84 -3.20 -8.58 -1.64
CA PRO A 84 -2.92 -8.80 -3.07
C PRO A 84 -4.18 -9.12 -3.89
N SER A 85 -5.18 -9.74 -3.28
CA SER A 85 -6.46 -10.06 -3.92
C SER A 85 -7.42 -8.86 -3.97
N LEU A 86 -7.22 -7.87 -3.09
CA LEU A 86 -8.04 -6.67 -2.94
C LEU A 86 -7.41 -5.42 -3.56
N THR A 87 -6.09 -5.43 -3.81
CA THR A 87 -5.43 -4.49 -4.70
C THR A 87 -5.96 -4.74 -6.11
N ARG A 88 -7.16 -4.22 -6.37
CA ARG A 88 -7.50 -3.85 -7.74
C ARG A 88 -6.40 -2.86 -8.13
N ASN A 89 -5.73 -3.10 -9.26
CA ASN A 89 -4.79 -2.14 -9.86
C ASN A 89 -5.59 -0.95 -10.40
N VAL A 90 -6.33 -0.28 -9.54
CA VAL A 90 -7.13 0.89 -9.84
C VAL A 90 -6.26 2.07 -9.44
N GLN A 91 -5.73 2.73 -10.45
CA GLN A 91 -4.98 3.95 -10.28
C GLN A 91 -5.97 5.09 -10.09
N MET A 92 -5.70 5.95 -9.11
CA MET A 92 -6.40 7.20 -8.93
C MET A 92 -5.63 8.32 -9.63
N VAL A 93 -6.29 9.04 -10.53
CA VAL A 93 -5.73 10.14 -11.31
C VAL A 93 -6.46 11.42 -10.92
N PRO A 94 -5.89 12.24 -10.00
CA PRO A 94 -6.47 13.52 -9.65
C PRO A 94 -6.25 14.53 -10.79
N ILE A 95 -7.33 15.16 -11.25
CA ILE A 95 -7.28 16.27 -12.21
C ILE A 95 -7.37 17.57 -11.44
N VAL A 96 -6.28 18.33 -11.45
CA VAL A 96 -6.16 19.62 -10.74
C VAL A 96 -5.93 20.71 -11.77
N VAL A 97 -6.63 21.82 -11.61
CA VAL A 97 -6.43 23.03 -12.41
C VAL A 97 -5.77 24.12 -11.59
N GLN A 98 -4.92 24.88 -12.26
CA GLN A 98 -4.33 26.11 -11.75
C GLN A 98 -4.73 27.26 -12.69
N PHE A 99 -5.24 28.35 -12.13
CA PHE A 99 -5.68 29.51 -12.91
C PHE A 99 -5.43 30.82 -12.15
N PHE A 100 -5.41 31.92 -12.88
CA PHE A 100 -5.22 33.25 -12.31
C PHE A 100 -6.57 33.95 -12.11
N SER A 101 -6.80 34.49 -10.90
CA SER A 101 -7.98 35.26 -10.53
C SER A 101 -7.58 36.66 -10.08
N LYS A 102 -8.56 37.54 -9.83
CA LYS A 102 -8.30 38.86 -9.21
C LYS A 102 -7.59 38.77 -7.85
N ALA A 103 -7.72 37.63 -7.16
CA ALA A 103 -7.07 37.34 -5.89
C ALA A 103 -5.77 36.53 -6.05
N GLY A 104 -5.16 36.55 -7.25
CA GLY A 104 -3.94 35.82 -7.57
C GLY A 104 -4.18 34.40 -8.07
N VAL A 105 -3.13 33.58 -8.01
CA VAL A 105 -3.14 32.18 -8.43
C VAL A 105 -4.05 31.35 -7.54
N LYS A 106 -4.92 30.54 -8.15
CA LYS A 106 -5.84 29.61 -7.49
C LYS A 106 -5.61 28.21 -8.01
N HIS A 107 -5.93 27.24 -7.17
CA HIS A 107 -5.93 25.82 -7.50
C HIS A 107 -7.32 25.26 -7.21
N GLY A 108 -7.75 24.30 -8.02
CA GLY A 108 -9.01 23.58 -7.83
C GLY A 108 -8.85 22.14 -8.25
N ILE A 109 -9.41 21.22 -7.48
CA ILE A 109 -9.53 19.83 -7.88
C ILE A 109 -10.83 19.70 -8.67
N LEU A 110 -10.76 19.19 -9.89
CA LEU A 110 -11.93 18.95 -10.71
C LEU A 110 -12.52 17.57 -10.46
N GLU A 111 -11.68 16.53 -10.42
CA GLU A 111 -12.12 15.14 -10.28
C GLU A 111 -11.01 14.21 -9.80
N PHE A 112 -11.38 13.08 -9.22
CA PHE A 112 -10.53 11.92 -8.99
C PHE A 112 -11.00 10.75 -9.87
N ILE A 113 -10.23 10.44 -10.91
CA ILE A 113 -10.60 9.37 -11.83
C ILE A 113 -9.97 8.05 -11.37
N GLU A 114 -10.79 7.03 -11.18
CA GLU A 114 -10.33 5.67 -10.92
C GLU A 114 -10.28 4.87 -12.23
N GLN A 115 -9.10 4.37 -12.62
CA GLN A 115 -8.93 3.62 -13.87
C GLN A 115 -8.02 2.39 -13.70
N MET A 116 -8.29 1.34 -14.48
CA MET A 116 -7.50 0.09 -14.47
C MET A 116 -6.33 0.08 -15.47
N HIS A 117 -6.33 0.99 -16.44
CA HIS A 117 -5.33 1.06 -17.50
C HIS A 117 -4.70 2.46 -17.55
N GLU A 118 -3.39 2.50 -17.77
CA GLU A 118 -2.56 3.72 -17.73
C GLU A 118 -2.05 4.12 -19.13
N SER A 119 -2.80 3.82 -20.19
CA SER A 119 -2.33 4.22 -21.52
C SER A 119 -2.40 5.74 -21.67
N ALA A 120 -1.53 6.29 -22.52
CA ALA A 120 -1.54 7.72 -22.82
C ALA A 120 -2.88 8.16 -23.42
N ASP A 121 -3.53 7.29 -24.19
CA ASP A 121 -4.83 7.55 -24.83
C ASP A 121 -5.98 7.58 -23.82
N ASP A 122 -5.99 6.66 -22.86
CA ASP A 122 -7.01 6.61 -21.79
C ASP A 122 -6.92 7.88 -20.92
N LEU A 123 -5.71 8.23 -20.49
CA LEU A 123 -5.46 9.44 -19.71
C LEU A 123 -5.84 10.71 -20.49
N PHE A 124 -5.46 10.78 -21.77
CA PHE A 124 -5.81 11.89 -22.63
C PHE A 124 -7.34 12.06 -22.76
N ALA A 125 -8.06 10.97 -23.02
CA ALA A 125 -9.52 10.97 -23.14
C ALA A 125 -10.20 11.40 -21.83
N ASN A 126 -9.72 10.88 -20.71
CA ASN A 126 -10.22 11.18 -19.38
C ASN A 126 -10.00 12.65 -18.98
N ILE A 127 -8.80 13.19 -19.19
CA ILE A 127 -8.52 14.62 -18.93
C ILE A 127 -9.41 15.49 -19.80
N LYS A 128 -9.51 15.18 -21.10
CA LYS A 128 -10.36 15.94 -22.03
C LYS A 128 -11.82 15.94 -21.58
N TYR A 129 -12.36 14.77 -21.22
CA TYR A 129 -13.71 14.62 -20.71
C TYR A 129 -13.95 15.48 -19.46
N VAL A 130 -13.06 15.44 -18.47
CA VAL A 130 -13.21 16.22 -17.23
C VAL A 130 -13.17 17.73 -17.50
N LEU A 131 -12.29 18.19 -18.40
CA LEU A 131 -12.26 19.60 -18.79
C LEU A 131 -13.57 20.03 -19.47
N GLU A 132 -14.07 19.24 -20.43
CA GLU A 132 -15.31 19.53 -21.15
C GLU A 132 -16.54 19.49 -20.22
N ALA A 133 -16.60 18.53 -19.30
CA ALA A 133 -17.68 18.40 -18.30
C ALA A 133 -17.73 19.58 -17.31
N ASN A 134 -16.60 20.26 -17.10
CA ASN A 134 -16.49 21.46 -16.29
C ASN A 134 -16.55 22.76 -17.13
N GLU A 135 -16.99 22.68 -18.39
CA GLU A 135 -17.09 23.81 -19.32
C GLU A 135 -15.76 24.55 -19.58
N LEU A 136 -14.63 23.87 -19.35
CA LEU A 136 -13.30 24.42 -19.61
C LEU A 136 -12.90 24.15 -21.06
N LYS A 137 -12.59 25.23 -21.78
CA LYS A 137 -12.22 25.12 -23.20
C LYS A 137 -10.77 24.68 -23.32
N LEU A 138 -10.50 23.70 -24.17
CA LEU A 138 -9.13 23.23 -24.42
C LEU A 138 -8.18 24.35 -24.87
N ASN A 139 -8.66 25.36 -25.61
CA ASN A 139 -7.83 26.49 -26.04
C ASN A 139 -7.39 27.42 -24.89
N GLN A 140 -7.92 27.26 -23.68
CA GLN A 140 -7.49 27.96 -22.47
C GLN A 140 -6.41 27.19 -21.70
N LEU A 141 -6.13 25.94 -22.10
CA LEU A 141 -5.06 25.13 -21.51
C LEU A 141 -3.70 25.63 -22.00
N VAL A 142 -2.96 26.29 -21.11
CA VAL A 142 -1.64 26.86 -21.42
C VAL A 142 -0.51 25.88 -21.10
N SER A 143 -0.67 25.06 -20.07
CA SER A 143 0.34 24.08 -19.67
C SER A 143 -0.30 22.81 -19.13
N LEU A 144 0.37 21.68 -19.36
CA LEU A 144 0.03 20.41 -18.74
C LEU A 144 1.18 19.95 -17.85
N GLY A 145 0.91 19.84 -16.54
CA GLY A 145 1.88 19.39 -15.54
C GLY A 145 1.56 17.97 -15.07
N SER A 146 2.55 17.08 -15.13
CA SER A 146 2.42 15.70 -14.66
C SER A 146 3.79 15.12 -14.27
N ASP A 147 3.81 13.86 -13.81
CA ASP A 147 5.06 13.18 -13.55
C ASP A 147 5.87 12.95 -14.84
N ASN A 148 7.19 12.84 -14.70
CA ASN A 148 8.10 12.75 -15.84
C ASN A 148 8.16 11.32 -16.43
N THR A 149 7.05 10.58 -16.43
CA THR A 149 7.00 9.23 -17.02
C THR A 149 6.79 9.27 -18.52
N ASN A 150 7.17 8.20 -19.23
CA ASN A 150 7.05 8.14 -20.69
C ASN A 150 5.60 8.29 -21.17
N VAL A 151 4.65 7.71 -20.44
CA VAL A 151 3.20 7.82 -20.72
C VAL A 151 2.75 9.28 -20.69
N ASN A 152 3.26 10.07 -19.75
CA ASN A 152 2.82 11.44 -19.53
C ASN A 152 3.55 12.48 -20.39
N VAL A 153 4.87 12.34 -20.56
CA VAL A 153 5.72 13.38 -21.19
C VAL A 153 6.60 12.91 -22.35
N GLY A 154 6.50 11.64 -22.76
CA GLY A 154 7.27 11.07 -23.86
C GLY A 154 7.10 11.79 -25.20
N ASN A 155 8.12 11.72 -26.06
CA ASN A 155 8.20 12.57 -27.26
C ASN A 155 7.28 12.14 -28.42
N HIS A 156 6.95 10.84 -28.53
CA HIS A 156 6.23 10.31 -29.70
C HIS A 156 4.76 10.02 -29.41
N HIS A 157 4.49 9.35 -28.28
CA HIS A 157 3.13 8.98 -27.86
C HIS A 157 3.03 9.10 -26.34
N SER A 158 2.47 10.21 -25.89
CA SER A 158 2.26 10.53 -24.48
C SER A 158 1.06 11.46 -24.33
N VAL A 159 0.54 11.59 -23.11
CA VAL A 159 -0.55 12.54 -22.82
C VAL A 159 -0.18 13.94 -23.32
N PHE A 160 1.04 14.41 -23.02
CA PHE A 160 1.52 15.70 -23.52
C PHE A 160 1.55 15.75 -25.06
N ALA A 161 2.15 14.75 -25.72
CA ALA A 161 2.26 14.73 -27.18
C ALA A 161 0.88 14.67 -27.87
N LEU A 162 -0.11 14.04 -27.24
CA LEU A 162 -1.49 14.02 -27.72
C LEU A 162 -2.16 15.40 -27.61
N PHE A 163 -2.00 16.09 -26.48
CA PHE A 163 -2.51 17.46 -26.33
C PHE A 163 -1.76 18.48 -27.19
N GLU A 164 -0.45 18.34 -27.36
CA GLU A 164 0.38 19.24 -28.19
C GLU A 164 -0.04 19.22 -29.67
N LYS A 165 -0.47 18.06 -30.19
CA LYS A 165 -1.07 17.96 -31.54
C LYS A 165 -2.34 18.81 -31.69
N LEU A 166 -3.10 18.98 -30.61
CA LEU A 166 -4.31 19.81 -30.61
C LEU A 166 -4.02 21.28 -30.27
N LEU A 167 -2.96 21.51 -29.49
CA LEU A 167 -2.57 22.80 -28.93
C LEU A 167 -1.05 22.99 -29.14
N PRO A 168 -0.61 23.44 -30.33
CA PRO A 168 0.82 23.56 -30.65
C PRO A 168 1.61 24.53 -29.75
N GLY A 169 0.92 25.39 -29.00
CA GLY A 169 1.53 26.31 -28.02
C GLY A 169 1.54 25.79 -26.57
N LEU A 170 1.15 24.54 -26.34
CA LEU A 170 1.07 23.96 -25.01
C LEU A 170 2.45 23.85 -24.35
N ILE A 171 2.57 24.33 -23.12
CA ILE A 171 3.81 24.29 -22.36
C ILE A 171 3.87 22.99 -21.53
N LYS A 172 4.98 22.26 -21.65
CA LYS A 172 5.23 21.06 -20.85
C LYS A 172 5.60 21.44 -19.42
N GLY A 173 4.78 21.03 -18.44
CA GLY A 173 5.07 21.15 -17.02
C GLY A 173 5.69 19.86 -16.49
N THR A 174 6.85 19.95 -15.85
CA THR A 174 7.51 18.79 -15.21
C THR A 174 7.25 18.75 -13.71
N CYS A 175 7.15 17.54 -13.15
CA CYS A 175 7.01 17.36 -11.71
C CYS A 175 8.36 17.53 -11.00
N TYR A 176 8.55 18.67 -10.34
CA TYR A 176 9.75 18.95 -9.54
C TYR A 176 9.98 17.91 -8.43
N CYS A 177 8.91 17.39 -7.82
CA CYS A 177 9.01 16.35 -6.80
C CYS A 177 9.66 15.07 -7.36
N ARG A 178 9.34 14.71 -8.61
CA ARG A 178 9.95 13.54 -9.28
C ARG A 178 11.42 13.79 -9.62
N VAL A 179 11.77 15.01 -10.05
CA VAL A 179 13.17 15.40 -10.29
C VAL A 179 13.99 15.30 -9.01
N LEU A 180 13.48 15.86 -7.90
CA LEU A 180 14.13 15.78 -6.59
C LEU A 180 14.25 14.33 -6.12
N HIS A 181 13.17 13.55 -6.18
CA HIS A 181 13.18 12.13 -5.80
C HIS A 181 14.23 11.33 -6.59
N ASN A 182 14.26 11.48 -7.92
CA ASN A 182 15.24 10.79 -8.75
C ASN A 182 16.68 11.22 -8.45
N SER A 183 16.89 12.50 -8.15
CA SER A 183 18.22 13.02 -7.77
C SER A 183 18.71 12.42 -6.46
N VAL A 184 17.85 12.37 -5.44
CA VAL A 184 18.16 11.77 -4.14
C VAL A 184 18.38 10.26 -4.28
N LYS A 185 17.50 9.57 -5.04
CA LYS A 185 17.65 8.14 -5.31
C LYS A 185 18.99 7.82 -5.95
N HIS A 186 19.38 8.58 -6.97
CA HIS A 186 20.67 8.42 -7.62
C HIS A 186 21.85 8.70 -6.69
N GLY A 187 21.74 9.71 -5.83
CA GLY A 187 22.73 9.95 -4.77
C GLY A 187 22.86 8.76 -3.81
N ASN A 188 21.74 8.18 -3.38
CA ASN A 188 21.72 7.02 -2.49
C ASN A 188 22.38 5.78 -3.12
N GLU A 189 22.25 5.58 -4.43
CA GLU A 189 22.92 4.49 -5.17
C GLU A 189 24.45 4.55 -5.08
N HIS A 190 25.03 5.70 -4.74
CA HIS A 190 26.48 5.91 -4.63
C HIS A 190 26.99 5.94 -3.19
N LEU A 191 26.13 5.77 -2.20
CA LEU A 191 26.54 5.68 -0.80
C LEU A 191 27.17 4.30 -0.53
N LEU A 192 28.16 4.28 0.36
CA LEU A 192 28.81 3.03 0.79
C LEU A 192 27.86 2.08 1.55
N PHE A 193 26.73 2.60 2.01
CA PHE A 193 25.73 1.86 2.75
C PHE A 193 24.32 2.31 2.35
N ASP A 194 23.41 1.35 2.29
CA ASP A 194 22.01 1.58 1.95
C ASP A 194 21.27 2.13 3.18
N ILE A 195 21.18 3.47 3.26
CA ILE A 195 20.46 4.20 4.31
C ILE A 195 18.99 3.78 4.35
N GLU A 196 18.36 3.59 3.19
CA GLU A 196 16.94 3.25 3.11
C GLU A 196 16.69 1.86 3.72
N ALA A 197 17.49 0.87 3.35
CA ALA A 197 17.40 -0.46 3.94
C ALA A 197 17.71 -0.46 5.45
N ALA A 198 18.66 0.35 5.90
CA ALA A 198 18.97 0.49 7.33
C ALA A 198 17.77 1.06 8.11
N LEU A 199 17.18 2.16 7.63
CA LEU A 199 16.00 2.77 8.23
C LEU A 199 14.80 1.83 8.22
N LEU A 200 14.55 1.13 7.11
CA LEU A 200 13.46 0.16 7.00
C LEU A 200 13.65 -1.03 7.96
N LYS A 201 14.89 -1.49 8.17
CA LYS A 201 15.19 -2.54 9.15
C LYS A 201 14.96 -2.08 10.59
N ILE A 202 15.41 -0.87 10.94
CA ILE A 202 15.19 -0.26 12.27
C ILE A 202 13.69 -0.12 12.52
N TYR A 203 12.97 0.50 11.59
CA TYR A 203 11.52 0.64 11.64
C TYR A 203 10.84 -0.73 11.80
N SER A 204 11.21 -1.70 10.98
CA SER A 204 10.64 -3.05 11.02
C SER A 204 10.91 -3.76 12.35
N HIS A 205 12.07 -3.56 12.95
CA HIS A 205 12.43 -4.16 14.24
C HIS A 205 11.50 -3.68 15.38
N PHE A 206 11.24 -2.38 15.42
CA PHE A 206 10.39 -1.77 16.46
C PHE A 206 8.90 -1.94 16.17
N CYS A 207 8.46 -1.70 14.93
CA CYS A 207 7.04 -1.74 14.56
C CYS A 207 6.43 -3.16 14.65
N ARG A 208 7.24 -4.23 14.54
CA ARG A 208 6.74 -5.62 14.50
C ARG A 208 6.57 -6.25 15.88
N SER A 209 7.08 -5.63 16.95
CA SER A 209 7.05 -6.18 18.30
C SER A 209 6.57 -5.13 19.29
N SER A 210 5.45 -5.41 19.97
CA SER A 210 4.99 -4.57 21.06
C SER A 210 5.99 -4.52 22.22
N VAL A 211 6.85 -5.55 22.37
CA VAL A 211 7.93 -5.56 23.35
C VAL A 211 9.03 -4.57 22.95
N HIS A 212 9.51 -4.62 21.70
CA HIS A 212 10.56 -3.71 21.24
C HIS A 212 10.05 -2.26 21.16
N SER A 213 8.79 -2.04 20.80
CA SER A 213 8.15 -0.72 20.85
C SER A 213 8.16 -0.17 22.28
N GLN A 214 7.83 -0.99 23.28
CA GLN A 214 7.86 -0.57 24.69
C GLN A 214 9.28 -0.33 25.20
N GLU A 215 10.26 -1.14 24.79
CA GLU A 215 11.68 -0.90 25.11
C GLU A 215 12.16 0.44 24.55
N LEU A 216 11.76 0.78 23.33
CA LEU A 216 12.08 2.07 22.72
C LEU A 216 11.45 3.24 23.50
N THR A 217 10.19 3.12 23.92
CA THR A 217 9.53 4.12 24.79
C THR A 217 10.29 4.30 26.10
N ASN A 218 10.61 3.21 26.78
CA ASN A 218 11.35 3.27 28.05
C ASN A 218 12.73 3.94 27.89
N TYR A 219 13.37 3.76 26.72
CA TYR A 219 14.64 4.40 26.41
C TYR A 219 14.50 5.91 26.20
N PHE A 220 13.42 6.36 25.53
CA PHE A 220 13.11 7.78 25.40
C PHE A 220 12.78 8.42 26.74
N ASP A 221 11.97 7.76 27.57
CA ASP A 221 11.65 8.23 28.93
C ASP A 221 12.91 8.38 29.79
N PHE A 222 13.87 7.46 29.66
CA PHE A 222 15.17 7.54 30.33
C PHE A 222 16.01 8.73 29.86
N ILE A 223 16.08 8.99 28.54
CA ILE A 223 16.82 10.13 28.00
C ILE A 223 16.16 11.44 28.42
N GLU A 224 14.84 11.53 28.38
CA GLU A 224 14.09 12.71 28.81
C GLU A 224 14.31 13.00 30.30
N LEU A 225 14.33 11.97 31.14
CA LEU A 225 14.73 12.09 32.54
C LEU A 225 16.15 12.65 32.69
N PHE A 226 17.10 12.19 31.88
CA PHE A 226 18.49 12.64 31.91
C PHE A 226 18.67 14.09 31.44
N LEU A 227 17.90 14.50 30.42
CA LEU A 227 17.89 15.88 29.92
C LEU A 227 17.28 16.84 30.95
N ASN A 228 16.21 16.44 31.64
CA ASN A 228 15.59 17.23 32.71
C ASN A 228 16.47 17.37 33.97
N ILE A 229 17.57 16.61 34.10
CA ILE A 229 18.57 16.76 35.16
C ILE A 229 19.64 17.81 34.79
N LEU A 230 19.76 18.14 33.49
CA LEU A 230 20.74 19.11 32.98
C LEU A 230 20.22 20.56 32.95
N ASP A 231 18.92 20.77 33.12
CA ASP A 231 18.25 22.06 33.33
C ASP A 231 18.05 22.36 34.84
#